data_AF-A0A2P2LZZ9-F1
#
_entry.id   AF-A0A2P2LZZ9-F1
#
_cell.length_a   1.000
_cell.length_b   1.000
_cell.length_c   1.000
_cell.angle_alpha   90.00
_cell.angle_beta   90.00
_cell.angle_gamma   90.00
#
_symmetry.space_group_name_H-M   'P 1'
#
loop_
_entity.id
_entity.type
_entity.pdbx_description
1 polymer ?
#
loop_
_entity_poly.entity_id
_entity_poly.type
_entity_poly.pdbx_seq_one_letter_code
_entity_poly.pdbx_strand_id
1 'polypeptide(L)'
;MQLYFQIEPGVGLESIKMKTLIDLFDEIIEEPLFNQLRTKEQLGYVVQCSPKVTYRVYGFCFCVQSSKYNPIYLQGRLENFINGLGELLEALDDMSFENYRSGLMAQLLEKDPSLKHETNRLWNQIIDKRYIFDFSKKKAEELKSIHKEDVINWYKVYLQQQSPKCRRLCVRVWGCNTDSKETEKRRDSEQFIEDLTSFKASAKYYPSLC
;
A
#
# COMPACT_ATOMS: atom_id res chain seq x y z
N MET A 1 -10.08 9.88 -4.26
CA MET A 1 -9.49 9.94 -2.91
C MET A 1 -8.37 8.92 -2.85
N GLN A 2 -7.26 9.27 -2.21
CA GLN A 2 -6.11 8.41 -2.03
C GLN A 2 -5.78 8.33 -0.54
N LEU A 3 -5.52 7.14 -0.04
CA LEU A 3 -5.06 6.91 1.32
C LEU A 3 -3.71 6.20 1.27
N TYR A 4 -2.67 6.89 1.74
CA TYR A 4 -1.31 6.39 1.79
C TYR A 4 -0.93 6.03 3.22
N PHE A 5 -0.34 4.85 3.40
CA PHE A 5 0.26 4.37 4.64
C PHE A 5 1.77 4.37 4.47
N GLN A 6 2.47 5.10 5.32
CA GLN A 6 3.94 5.11 5.36
C GLN A 6 4.42 3.97 6.27
N ILE A 7 5.23 3.07 5.72
CA ILE A 7 5.71 1.86 6.42
C ILE A 7 7.06 2.15 7.05
N GLU A 8 8.18 1.84 6.40
CA GLU A 8 9.52 2.15 6.86
C GLU A 8 10.50 2.26 5.68
N PRO A 9 11.68 2.87 5.87
CA PRO A 9 12.75 2.84 4.88
C PRO A 9 13.24 1.42 4.58
N GLY A 10 13.45 1.14 3.30
CA GLY A 10 14.17 -0.06 2.86
C GLY A 10 15.67 0.08 3.11
N VAL A 11 16.13 -0.41 4.27
CA VAL A 11 17.56 -0.43 4.66
C VAL A 11 17.99 -1.85 5.00
N GLY A 12 19.17 -2.24 4.50
CA GLY A 12 19.78 -3.54 4.80
C GLY A 12 19.00 -4.74 4.25
N LEU A 13 19.31 -5.92 4.79
CA LEU A 13 18.69 -7.19 4.38
C LEU A 13 17.22 -7.30 4.80
N GLU A 14 16.84 -6.66 5.91
CA GLU A 14 15.44 -6.59 6.39
C GLU A 14 14.51 -5.91 5.37
N SER A 15 15.06 -5.07 4.49
CA SER A 15 14.35 -4.45 3.38
C SER A 15 13.74 -5.46 2.41
N ILE A 16 14.37 -6.63 2.21
CA ILE A 16 13.88 -7.67 1.30
C ILE A 16 12.62 -8.29 1.93
N LYS A 17 12.71 -8.75 3.19
CA LYS A 17 11.56 -9.29 3.93
C LYS A 17 10.39 -8.33 3.97
N MET A 18 10.64 -7.06 4.33
CA MET A 18 9.61 -6.04 4.36
C MET A 18 8.95 -5.86 2.98
N LYS A 19 9.74 -5.80 1.91
CA LYS A 19 9.18 -5.64 0.56
C LYS A 19 8.37 -6.86 0.12
N THR A 20 8.85 -8.07 0.43
CA THR A 20 8.14 -9.31 0.14
C THR A 20 6.80 -9.40 0.89
N LEU A 21 6.76 -9.01 2.17
CA LEU A 21 5.52 -8.94 2.95
C LEU A 21 4.51 -7.96 2.34
N ILE A 22 4.98 -6.79 1.91
CA ILE A 22 4.13 -5.78 1.27
C ILE A 22 3.56 -6.30 -0.07
N ASP A 23 4.38 -6.99 -0.87
CA ASP A 23 3.95 -7.58 -2.14
C ASP A 23 2.93 -8.71 -1.93
N LEU A 24 3.18 -9.59 -0.96
CA LEU A 24 2.25 -10.68 -0.64
C LEU A 24 0.92 -10.14 -0.09
N PHE A 25 0.97 -9.12 0.76
CA PHE A 25 -0.24 -8.47 1.26
C PHE A 25 -1.06 -7.86 0.11
N ASP A 26 -0.43 -7.20 -0.86
CA ASP A 26 -1.11 -6.66 -2.05
C ASP A 26 -1.86 -7.75 -2.81
N GLU A 27 -1.17 -8.85 -3.12
CA GLU A 27 -1.74 -10.00 -3.85
C GLU A 27 -2.96 -10.59 -3.14
N ILE A 28 -2.94 -10.66 -1.79
CA ILE A 28 -4.04 -11.18 -0.99
C ILE A 28 -5.25 -10.24 -1.00
N ILE A 29 -5.04 -8.92 -0.92
CA ILE A 29 -6.12 -7.96 -0.65
C ILE A 29 -6.66 -7.25 -1.89
N GLU A 30 -5.99 -7.33 -3.04
CA GLU A 30 -6.41 -6.66 -4.27
C GLU A 30 -7.82 -7.10 -4.71
N GLU A 31 -8.06 -8.41 -4.83
CA GLU A 31 -9.38 -8.95 -5.22
C GLU A 31 -10.45 -8.62 -4.16
N PRO A 32 -10.25 -8.87 -2.85
CA PRO A 32 -11.27 -8.51 -1.85
C PRO A 32 -11.61 -7.02 -1.82
N LEU A 33 -10.61 -6.14 -1.97
CA LEU A 33 -10.82 -4.68 -2.05
C LEU A 33 -11.68 -4.32 -3.26
N PHE A 34 -11.32 -4.86 -4.43
CA PHE A 34 -12.06 -4.63 -5.65
C PHE A 34 -13.49 -5.16 -5.51
N ASN A 35 -13.67 -6.41 -5.12
CA ASN A 35 -14.98 -7.02 -4.94
C ASN A 35 -15.86 -6.22 -3.97
N GLN A 36 -15.34 -5.82 -2.81
CA GLN A 36 -16.11 -5.07 -1.82
C GLN A 36 -16.48 -3.68 -2.32
N LEU A 37 -15.50 -2.85 -2.71
CA LEU A 37 -15.75 -1.43 -2.99
C LEU A 37 -16.22 -1.18 -4.43
N ARG A 38 -15.77 -1.98 -5.41
CA ARG A 38 -16.15 -1.85 -6.82
C ARG A 38 -17.40 -2.65 -7.15
N THR A 39 -17.44 -3.93 -6.81
CA THR A 39 -18.50 -4.84 -7.27
C THR A 39 -19.74 -4.74 -6.39
N LYS A 40 -19.60 -4.89 -5.07
CA LYS A 40 -20.73 -4.92 -4.12
C LYS A 40 -21.25 -3.51 -3.82
N GLU A 41 -20.36 -2.59 -3.44
CA GLU A 41 -20.75 -1.24 -3.04
C GLU A 41 -20.85 -0.23 -4.19
N GLN A 42 -20.31 -0.58 -5.37
CA GLN A 42 -20.38 0.24 -6.58
C GLN A 42 -19.87 1.68 -6.39
N LEU A 43 -18.82 1.86 -5.61
CA LEU A 43 -18.36 3.18 -5.17
C LEU A 43 -17.71 4.01 -6.28
N GLY A 44 -17.15 3.40 -7.32
CA GLY A 44 -16.42 4.15 -8.33
C GLY A 44 -15.86 3.24 -9.41
N TYR A 45 -15.43 3.79 -10.55
CA TYR A 45 -14.85 2.99 -11.64
C TYR A 45 -13.46 2.46 -11.30
N VAL A 46 -12.65 3.30 -10.65
CA VAL A 46 -11.29 2.97 -10.24
C VAL A 46 -11.28 2.67 -8.74
N VAL A 47 -10.99 1.41 -8.41
CA VAL A 47 -10.70 0.93 -7.06
C VAL A 47 -9.43 0.10 -7.18
N GLN A 48 -8.36 0.51 -6.50
CA GLN A 48 -7.09 -0.19 -6.55
C GLN A 48 -6.31 0.00 -5.25
N CYS A 49 -5.48 -0.97 -4.92
CA CYS A 49 -4.37 -0.84 -3.99
C CYS A 49 -3.04 -1.04 -4.71
N SER A 50 -1.95 -0.56 -4.12
CA SER A 50 -0.61 -0.91 -4.59
C SER A 50 0.47 -0.54 -3.56
N PRO A 51 1.56 -1.30 -3.51
CA PRO A 51 2.80 -0.90 -2.87
C PRO A 51 3.36 0.36 -3.52
N LYS A 52 3.95 1.23 -2.71
CA LYS A 52 4.67 2.42 -3.16
C LYS A 52 6.07 2.43 -2.58
N VAL A 53 7.03 2.89 -3.39
CA VAL A 53 8.39 3.17 -2.95
C VAL A 53 8.69 4.60 -3.36
N THR A 54 8.90 5.47 -2.38
CA THR A 54 9.18 6.89 -2.61
C THR A 54 10.43 7.26 -1.84
N TYR A 55 11.51 7.60 -2.54
CA TYR A 55 12.82 7.86 -1.94
C TYR A 55 13.26 6.74 -0.97
N ARG A 56 13.11 5.49 -1.39
CA ARG A 56 13.40 4.25 -0.61
C ARG A 56 12.53 4.04 0.63
N VAL A 57 11.54 4.87 0.89
CA VAL A 57 10.54 4.64 1.92
C VAL A 57 9.44 3.77 1.34
N TYR A 58 9.17 2.65 2.00
CA TYR A 58 8.03 1.82 1.65
C TYR A 58 6.73 2.45 2.14
N GLY A 59 5.71 2.32 1.32
CA GLY A 59 4.34 2.61 1.72
C GLY A 59 3.35 1.73 0.98
N PHE A 60 2.11 1.85 1.39
CA PHE A 60 1.00 1.14 0.76
C PHE A 60 -0.12 2.14 0.48
N CYS A 61 -0.70 2.06 -0.71
CA CYS A 61 -1.64 3.06 -1.18
C CYS A 61 -2.95 2.42 -1.59
N PHE A 62 -4.05 2.97 -1.11
CA PHE A 62 -5.39 2.69 -1.59
C PHE A 62 -5.91 3.90 -2.39
N CYS A 63 -6.60 3.65 -3.49
CA CYS A 63 -7.18 4.71 -4.32
C CYS A 63 -8.59 4.33 -4.76
N VAL A 64 -9.54 5.24 -4.53
CA VAL A 64 -10.93 5.13 -4.98
C VAL A 64 -11.33 6.41 -5.69
N GLN A 65 -11.80 6.29 -6.93
CA GLN A 65 -12.31 7.40 -7.72
C GLN A 65 -13.79 7.19 -8.03
N SER A 66 -14.61 8.14 -7.58
CA SER A 66 -16.05 8.14 -7.81
C SER A 66 -16.48 9.41 -8.54
N SER A 67 -17.48 9.29 -9.41
CA SER A 67 -18.24 10.42 -9.95
C SER A 67 -19.49 10.75 -9.12
N LYS A 68 -19.88 9.87 -8.19
CA LYS A 68 -21.15 9.95 -7.44
C LYS A 68 -20.96 10.29 -5.97
N TYR A 69 -19.91 9.76 -5.35
CA TYR A 69 -19.69 9.87 -3.92
C TYR A 69 -18.56 10.83 -3.60
N ASN A 70 -18.74 11.65 -2.57
CA ASN A 70 -17.70 12.57 -2.13
C ASN A 70 -16.52 11.83 -1.46
N PRO A 71 -15.31 12.43 -1.45
CA PRO A 71 -14.12 11.82 -0.86
C PRO A 71 -14.22 11.44 0.62
N ILE A 72 -15.06 12.14 1.40
CA ILE A 72 -15.24 11.86 2.84
C ILE A 72 -15.97 10.52 3.02
N TYR A 73 -17.07 10.32 2.27
CA TYR A 73 -17.81 9.07 2.26
C TYR A 73 -16.92 7.90 1.79
N LEU A 74 -16.19 8.10 0.70
CA LEU A 74 -15.28 7.07 0.17
C LEU A 74 -14.22 6.67 1.18
N GLN A 75 -13.64 7.64 1.89
CA GLN A 75 -12.67 7.36 2.94
C GLN A 75 -13.28 6.52 4.07
N GLY A 76 -14.51 6.82 4.50
CA GLY A 76 -15.17 6.02 5.54
C GLY A 76 -15.41 4.58 5.11
N ARG A 77 -15.83 4.35 3.86
CA ARG A 77 -15.99 2.98 3.30
C ARG A 77 -14.65 2.24 3.21
N LEU A 78 -13.61 2.93 2.76
CA LEU A 78 -12.26 2.38 2.67
C LEU A 78 -11.68 2.05 4.06
N GLU A 79 -11.89 2.93 5.05
CA GLU A 79 -11.46 2.70 6.44
C GLU A 79 -12.18 1.50 7.06
N ASN A 80 -13.47 1.33 6.78
CA ASN A 80 -14.23 0.15 7.21
C ASN A 80 -13.65 -1.13 6.60
N PHE A 81 -13.33 -1.12 5.30
CA PHE A 81 -12.67 -2.26 4.66
C PHE A 81 -11.31 -2.57 5.32
N ILE A 82 -10.47 -1.54 5.51
CA ILE A 82 -9.15 -1.71 6.11
C ILE A 82 -9.25 -2.27 7.53
N ASN A 83 -10.18 -1.78 8.35
CA ASN A 83 -10.38 -2.28 9.72
C ASN A 83 -10.84 -3.74 9.74
N GLY A 84 -11.60 -4.18 8.73
CA GLY A 84 -12.03 -5.57 8.55
C GLY A 84 -10.96 -6.51 8.01
N LEU A 85 -9.79 -6.01 7.58
CA LEU A 85 -8.72 -6.85 7.03
C LEU A 85 -8.16 -7.83 8.07
N GLY A 86 -8.22 -7.51 9.36
CA GLY A 86 -7.78 -8.44 10.41
C GLY A 86 -8.56 -9.75 10.36
N GLU A 87 -9.89 -9.66 10.35
CA GLU A 87 -10.78 -10.82 10.25
C GLU A 87 -10.61 -11.54 8.91
N LEU A 88 -10.46 -10.80 7.80
CA LEU A 88 -10.24 -11.37 6.47
C LEU A 88 -8.95 -12.21 6.43
N LEU A 89 -7.85 -11.68 6.97
CA LEU A 89 -6.56 -12.37 6.99
C LEU A 89 -6.57 -13.56 7.96
N GLU A 90 -7.27 -13.46 9.10
CA GLU A 90 -7.42 -14.56 10.06
C GLU A 90 -8.31 -15.68 9.50
N ALA A 91 -9.32 -15.35 8.68
CA ALA A 91 -10.18 -16.31 7.99
C ALA A 91 -9.55 -16.95 6.75
N LEU A 92 -8.39 -16.44 6.28
CA LEU A 92 -7.67 -17.01 5.15
C LEU A 92 -7.12 -18.39 5.53
N ASP A 93 -7.63 -19.44 4.87
CA ASP A 93 -7.17 -20.79 5.09
C ASP A 93 -5.76 -21.01 4.50
N ASP A 94 -5.08 -22.04 4.99
CA ASP A 94 -3.67 -22.29 4.66
C ASP A 94 -3.47 -22.66 3.18
N MET A 95 -4.46 -23.29 2.54
CA MET A 95 -4.40 -23.63 1.11
C MET A 95 -4.51 -22.37 0.26
N SER A 96 -5.45 -21.48 0.58
CA SER A 96 -5.59 -20.20 -0.09
C SER A 96 -4.35 -19.33 0.10
N PHE A 97 -3.79 -19.26 1.32
CA PHE A 97 -2.53 -18.56 1.58
C PHE A 97 -1.38 -19.13 0.74
N GLU A 98 -1.24 -20.45 0.66
CA GLU A 98 -0.21 -21.10 -0.14
C GLU A 98 -0.37 -20.81 -1.64
N ASN A 99 -1.61 -20.71 -2.14
CA ASN A 99 -1.89 -20.35 -3.53
C ASN A 99 -1.41 -18.92 -3.84
N TYR A 100 -1.71 -17.95 -2.96
CA TYR A 100 -1.18 -16.58 -3.12
C TYR A 100 0.34 -16.54 -3.07
N ARG A 101 0.94 -17.27 -2.12
CA ARG A 101 2.40 -17.37 -1.98
C ARG A 101 3.04 -17.98 -3.22
N SER A 102 2.49 -19.06 -3.75
CA SER A 102 2.98 -19.74 -4.94
C SER A 102 2.80 -18.89 -6.20
N GLY A 103 1.66 -18.20 -6.32
CA GLY A 103 1.39 -17.26 -7.41
C GLY A 103 2.41 -16.13 -7.46
N LEU A 104 2.65 -15.47 -6.32
CA LEU A 104 3.67 -14.44 -6.22
C LEU A 104 5.08 -15.00 -6.48
N MET A 105 5.40 -16.21 -5.99
CA MET A 105 6.68 -16.85 -6.29
C MET A 105 6.88 -17.06 -7.81
N ALA A 106 5.86 -17.53 -8.51
CA ALA A 106 5.90 -17.72 -9.96
C ALA A 106 6.13 -16.40 -10.70
N GLN A 107 5.39 -15.35 -10.34
CA GLN A 107 5.56 -14.00 -10.91
C GLN A 107 6.99 -13.46 -10.69
N LEU A 108 7.57 -13.69 -9.50
CA LEU A 108 8.92 -13.22 -9.17
C LEU A 108 10.04 -13.96 -9.93
N LEU A 109 9.80 -15.23 -10.29
CA LEU A 109 10.76 -16.08 -11.00
C LEU A 109 10.53 -16.09 -12.51
N GLU A 110 9.46 -15.46 -12.99
CA GLU A 110 9.19 -15.31 -14.40
C GLU A 110 10.33 -14.55 -15.10
N LYS A 111 10.69 -15.02 -16.31
CA LYS A 111 11.71 -14.34 -17.12
C LYS A 111 11.12 -13.07 -17.70
N ASP A 112 11.93 -12.02 -17.76
CA ASP A 112 11.52 -10.77 -18.40
C ASP A 112 11.07 -11.04 -19.85
N PRO A 113 9.84 -10.66 -20.24
CA PRO A 113 9.30 -11.00 -21.56
C PRO A 113 9.93 -10.18 -22.69
N SER A 114 10.69 -9.13 -22.36
CA SER A 114 11.46 -8.36 -23.34
C SER A 114 12.62 -7.60 -22.69
N LEU A 115 13.57 -7.17 -23.52
CA LEU A 115 14.71 -6.34 -23.09
C LEU A 115 14.27 -5.06 -22.37
N LYS A 116 13.10 -4.49 -22.74
CA LYS A 116 12.53 -3.31 -22.07
C LYS A 116 12.15 -3.63 -20.62
N HIS A 117 11.56 -4.80 -20.37
CA HIS A 117 11.19 -5.23 -19.01
C HIS A 117 12.44 -5.45 -18.17
N GLU A 118 13.43 -6.17 -18.71
CA GLU A 118 14.72 -6.38 -18.04
C GLU A 118 15.43 -5.05 -17.73
N THR A 119 15.49 -4.15 -18.72
CA THR A 119 16.09 -2.82 -18.56
C THR A 119 15.39 -2.04 -17.46
N ASN A 120 14.05 -1.99 -17.45
CA ASN A 120 13.30 -1.30 -16.40
C ASN A 120 13.54 -1.92 -15.01
N ARG A 121 13.56 -3.26 -14.92
CA ARG A 121 13.81 -3.99 -13.67
C ARG A 121 15.19 -3.65 -13.09
N LEU A 122 16.23 -3.64 -13.92
CA LEU A 122 17.60 -3.29 -13.52
C LEU A 122 17.74 -1.79 -13.22
N TRP A 123 17.15 -0.93 -14.06
CA TRP A 123 17.21 0.53 -13.91
C TRP A 123 16.56 0.99 -12.61
N ASN A 124 15.47 0.35 -12.19
CA ASN A 124 14.84 0.59 -10.88
C ASN A 124 15.82 0.35 -9.71
N GLN A 125 16.70 -0.64 -9.80
CA GLN A 125 17.72 -0.88 -8.75
C GLN A 125 18.79 0.22 -8.71
N ILE A 126 19.08 0.85 -9.86
CA ILE A 126 20.05 1.95 -9.99
C ILE A 126 19.47 3.24 -9.43
N ILE A 127 18.26 3.64 -9.87
CA ILE A 127 17.62 4.88 -9.41
C ILE A 127 17.29 4.84 -7.92
N ASP A 128 16.93 3.65 -7.40
CA ASP A 128 16.68 3.46 -5.97
C ASP A 128 17.98 3.32 -5.16
N LYS A 129 19.15 3.32 -5.81
CA LYS A 129 20.47 3.08 -5.19
C LYS A 129 20.52 1.80 -4.35
N ARG A 130 19.73 0.78 -4.72
CA ARG A 130 19.71 -0.53 -4.05
C ARG A 130 20.81 -1.42 -4.60
N TYR A 131 21.05 -1.37 -5.91
CA TYR A 131 22.05 -2.19 -6.62
C TYR A 131 21.90 -3.71 -6.36
N ILE A 132 20.69 -4.18 -6.05
CA ILE A 132 20.38 -5.60 -5.86
C ILE A 132 19.76 -6.14 -7.15
N PHE A 133 20.58 -6.51 -8.13
CA PHE A 133 20.09 -6.88 -9.46
C PHE A 133 19.35 -8.23 -9.51
N ASP A 134 19.55 -9.08 -8.49
CA ASP A 134 18.85 -10.34 -8.26
C ASP A 134 17.70 -10.21 -7.25
N PHE A 135 17.18 -9.00 -7.02
CA PHE A 135 16.17 -8.71 -5.99
C PHE A 135 14.93 -9.62 -6.08
N SER A 136 14.42 -9.89 -7.28
CA SER A 136 13.25 -10.80 -7.45
C SER A 136 13.55 -12.22 -6.96
N LYS A 137 14.76 -12.74 -7.22
CA LYS A 137 15.18 -14.06 -6.73
C LYS A 137 15.32 -14.07 -5.21
N LYS A 138 15.89 -13.01 -4.63
CA LYS A 138 15.99 -12.87 -3.17
C LYS A 138 14.62 -12.76 -2.50
N LYS A 139 13.67 -12.03 -3.09
CA LYS A 139 12.27 -12.00 -2.62
C LYS A 139 11.61 -13.37 -2.68
N ALA A 140 11.81 -14.12 -3.76
CA ALA A 140 11.28 -15.47 -3.91
C ALA A 140 11.86 -16.44 -2.85
N GLU A 141 13.16 -16.31 -2.52
CA GLU A 141 13.76 -17.09 -1.44
C GLU A 141 13.15 -16.72 -0.08
N GLU A 142 13.05 -15.42 0.21
CA GLU A 142 12.48 -14.91 1.45
C GLU A 142 11.02 -15.37 1.65
N LEU A 143 10.25 -15.42 0.57
CA LEU A 143 8.84 -15.81 0.56
C LEU A 143 8.61 -17.23 1.10
N LYS A 144 9.58 -18.14 0.96
CA LYS A 144 9.50 -19.51 1.52
C LYS A 144 9.38 -19.51 3.05
N SER A 145 9.91 -18.47 3.71
CA SER A 145 9.96 -18.32 5.16
C SER A 145 8.84 -17.43 5.72
N ILE A 146 8.03 -16.81 4.86
CA ILE A 146 6.91 -15.97 5.26
C ILE A 146 5.69 -16.84 5.57
N HIS A 147 5.09 -16.59 6.73
CA HIS A 147 3.90 -17.25 7.22
C HIS A 147 2.71 -16.27 7.27
N LYS A 148 1.49 -16.81 7.37
CA LYS A 148 0.26 -16.00 7.44
C LYS A 148 0.29 -15.01 8.60
N GLU A 149 0.84 -15.43 9.73
CA GLU A 149 1.01 -14.61 10.93
C GLU A 149 1.93 -13.41 10.68
N ASP A 150 2.95 -13.52 9.82
CA ASP A 150 3.81 -12.38 9.47
C ASP A 150 3.01 -11.29 8.75
N VAL A 151 2.10 -11.68 7.84
CA VAL A 151 1.23 -10.75 7.11
C VAL A 151 0.23 -10.08 8.04
N ILE A 152 -0.40 -10.86 8.93
CA ILE A 152 -1.33 -10.34 9.95
C ILE A 152 -0.62 -9.34 10.87
N ASN A 153 0.57 -9.70 11.35
CA ASN A 153 1.37 -8.83 12.21
C ASN A 153 1.81 -7.56 11.48
N TRP A 154 2.20 -7.68 10.21
CA TRP A 154 2.54 -6.52 9.38
C TRP A 154 1.34 -5.57 9.22
N TYR A 155 0.15 -6.09 8.95
CA TYR A 155 -1.10 -5.30 8.89
C TYR A 155 -1.38 -4.60 10.23
N LYS A 156 -1.33 -5.34 11.35
CA LYS A 156 -1.55 -4.81 12.71
C LYS A 156 -0.53 -3.71 13.06
N VAL A 157 0.71 -3.83 12.60
CA VAL A 157 1.75 -2.83 12.87
C VAL A 157 1.58 -1.57 12.02
N TYR A 158 1.30 -1.68 10.71
CA TYR A 158 1.39 -0.51 9.81
C TYR A 158 0.07 0.08 9.35
N LEU A 159 -1.02 -0.70 9.35
CA LEU A 159 -2.31 -0.28 8.79
C LEU A 159 -3.39 -0.10 9.87
N GLN A 160 -3.30 -0.80 10.99
CA GLN A 160 -4.27 -0.67 12.08
C GLN A 160 -4.11 0.65 12.84
N GLN A 161 -5.20 1.41 12.98
CA GLN A 161 -5.19 2.78 13.55
C GLN A 161 -4.62 2.87 14.98
N GLN A 162 -4.81 1.83 15.79
CA GLN A 162 -4.33 1.82 17.18
C GLN A 162 -2.80 1.66 17.28
N SER A 163 -2.13 1.25 16.21
CA SER A 163 -0.68 1.09 16.21
C SER A 163 0.04 2.43 16.18
N PRO A 164 1.09 2.64 17.02
CA PRO A 164 1.91 3.84 16.97
C PRO A 164 2.72 3.97 15.68
N LYS A 165 2.88 2.88 14.91
CA LYS A 165 3.55 2.89 13.60
C LYS A 165 2.59 3.16 12.43
N CYS A 166 1.28 3.24 12.69
CA CYS A 166 0.29 3.57 11.66
C CYS A 166 0.39 5.06 11.30
N ARG A 167 1.09 5.35 10.19
CA ARG A 167 1.29 6.71 9.66
C ARG A 167 0.52 6.86 8.37
N ARG A 168 -0.41 7.81 8.32
CA ARG A 168 -1.38 7.93 7.23
C ARG A 168 -1.41 9.33 6.64
N LEU A 169 -1.51 9.40 5.31
CA LEU A 169 -1.80 10.62 4.58
C LEU A 169 -3.01 10.38 3.69
N CYS A 170 -4.06 11.19 3.85
CA CYS A 170 -5.24 11.15 3.01
C CYS A 170 -5.26 12.35 2.05
N VAL A 171 -5.35 12.09 0.76
CA VAL A 171 -5.53 13.11 -0.28
C VAL A 171 -6.96 13.01 -0.81
N ARG A 172 -7.74 14.07 -0.58
CA ARG A 172 -9.12 14.20 -1.07
C ARG A 172 -9.13 15.14 -2.26
N VAL A 173 -9.60 14.65 -3.40
CA VAL A 173 -9.78 15.44 -4.62
C VAL A 173 -11.27 15.54 -4.88
N TRP A 174 -11.77 16.76 -4.99
CA TRP A 174 -13.17 17.08 -5.19
C TRP A 174 -13.45 17.34 -6.68
N GLY A 175 -14.66 17.02 -7.13
CA GLY A 175 -15.09 17.33 -8.49
C GLY A 175 -15.37 18.84 -8.65
N CYS A 176 -15.31 19.33 -9.89
CA CYS A 176 -15.47 20.78 -10.17
C CYS A 176 -16.83 21.34 -9.73
N ASN A 177 -17.86 20.50 -9.58
CA ASN A 177 -19.22 20.91 -9.25
C ASN A 177 -19.60 20.66 -7.77
N THR A 178 -18.62 20.42 -6.89
CA THR A 178 -18.90 20.15 -5.48
C THR A 178 -19.12 21.45 -4.68
N ASP A 179 -20.14 21.47 -3.82
CA ASP A 179 -20.39 22.56 -2.87
C ASP A 179 -19.22 22.70 -1.89
N SER A 180 -18.72 23.93 -1.73
CA SER A 180 -17.60 24.26 -0.82
C SER A 180 -17.93 23.94 0.64
N LYS A 181 -19.20 23.92 1.04
CA LYS A 181 -19.59 23.53 2.40
C LYS A 181 -19.34 22.05 2.71
N GLU A 182 -19.30 21.19 1.69
CA GLU A 182 -18.94 19.78 1.88
C GLU A 182 -17.43 19.59 2.06
N THR A 183 -16.62 20.47 1.49
CA THR A 183 -15.15 20.40 1.56
C THR A 183 -14.61 20.84 2.92
N GLU A 184 -15.37 21.68 3.62
CA GLU A 184 -15.04 22.21 4.95
C GLU A 184 -15.43 21.25 6.11
N LYS A 185 -16.11 20.14 5.84
CA LYS A 185 -16.44 19.14 6.89
C LYS A 185 -15.17 18.51 7.44
N ARG A 186 -14.72 19.03 8.59
CA ARG A 186 -13.56 18.52 9.34
C ARG A 186 -13.96 17.27 10.13
N ARG A 187 -13.05 16.30 10.22
CA ARG A 187 -13.11 15.26 11.25
C ARG A 187 -12.20 15.67 12.38
N ASP A 188 -12.68 15.61 13.61
CA ASP A 188 -11.92 16.04 14.79
C ASP A 188 -10.63 15.22 15.02
N SER A 189 -10.56 14.01 14.46
CA SER A 189 -9.40 13.12 14.54
C SER A 189 -8.33 13.35 13.46
N GLU A 190 -8.50 14.33 12.57
CA GLU A 190 -7.61 14.58 11.44
C GLU A 190 -6.90 15.93 11.54
N GLN A 191 -5.58 15.93 11.33
CA GLN A 191 -4.82 17.16 11.12
C GLN A 191 -4.93 17.57 9.64
N PHE A 192 -5.60 18.70 9.36
CA PHE A 192 -5.70 19.25 8.02
C PHE A 192 -4.42 20.02 7.64
N ILE A 193 -3.96 19.85 6.40
CA ILE A 193 -2.77 20.51 5.88
C ILE A 193 -3.22 21.71 5.06
N GLU A 194 -3.17 22.90 5.66
CA GLU A 194 -3.53 24.17 4.98
C GLU A 194 -2.38 24.68 4.09
N ASP A 195 -1.14 24.55 4.56
CA ASP A 195 0.06 24.94 3.80
C ASP A 195 1.07 23.79 3.73
N LEU A 196 1.41 23.41 2.49
CA LEU A 196 2.35 22.33 2.21
C LEU A 196 3.78 22.67 2.66
N THR A 197 4.16 23.93 2.62
CA THR A 197 5.52 24.36 2.97
C THR A 197 5.75 24.22 4.47
N SER A 198 4.82 24.74 5.28
CA SER A 198 4.83 24.66 6.74
C SER A 198 4.73 23.21 7.21
N PHE A 199 3.87 22.40 6.58
CA PHE A 199 3.78 20.98 6.90
C PHE A 199 5.12 20.26 6.68
N LYS A 200 5.76 20.46 5.52
CA LYS A 200 7.07 19.88 5.22
C LYS A 200 8.15 20.37 6.19
N ALA A 201 8.21 21.66 6.49
CA ALA A 201 9.20 22.23 7.39
C ALA A 201 9.09 21.69 8.83
N SER A 202 7.87 21.37 9.29
CA SER A 202 7.63 20.79 10.62
C SER A 202 7.93 19.28 10.71
N ALA A 203 8.06 18.60 9.57
CA ALA A 203 8.22 17.16 9.52
C ALA A 203 9.67 16.73 9.80
N LYS A 204 9.83 15.54 10.42
CA LYS A 204 11.12 14.85 10.48
C LYS A 204 11.38 14.16 9.14
N TYR A 205 12.56 14.37 8.58
CA TYR A 205 12.98 13.71 7.35
C TYR A 205 13.74 12.43 7.67
N TYR A 206 13.54 11.42 6.82
CA TYR A 206 14.44 10.27 6.85
C TYR A 206 15.86 10.73 6.47
N PRO A 207 16.90 10.08 7.03
CA PRO A 207 18.27 10.42 6.72
C PRO A 207 18.53 10.43 5.21
N SER A 208 19.20 11.47 4.73
CA SER A 208 19.79 11.45 3.40
C SER A 208 20.87 10.37 3.40
N LEU A 209 20.73 9.38 2.52
CA LEU A 209 21.69 8.26 2.40
C LEU A 209 22.70 8.54 1.29
N CYS A 210 23.24 9.78 1.24
CA CYS A 210 24.45 10.10 0.50
C CYS A 210 25.68 9.71 1.32
#